data_AF-A0A512M223-F1
#
_entry.id   AF-A0A512M223-F1
#
_cell.length_a   1.000
_cell.length_b   1.000
_cell.length_c   1.000
_cell.angle_alpha   90.00
_cell.angle_beta   90.00
_cell.angle_gamma   90.00
#
_symmetry.space_group_name_H-M   'P 1'
#
loop_
_entity.id
_entity.type
_entity.pdbx_description
1 polymer ?
#
loop_
_entity_poly.entity_id
_entity_poly.type
_entity_poly.pdbx_seq_one_letter_code
_entity_poly.pdbx_strand_id
1 'polypeptide(L)'
;MTFDEKYDHIADRFEALEGNSIHSTSWKEWQIDGRTLYFVHDVYNITINAGLPTWISYHGQSFEHEDVHEAIASFRRLHLDDAANAIEACFKVYKEHGNRFHDDFEGYEFSDEIWDHGEEIYNALYAYLQEFSGS
;
A
#
# COMPACT_ATOMS: atom_id res chain seq x y z
N MET A 1 -0.37 20.50 -3.75
CA MET A 1 -1.23 20.01 -2.67
C MET A 1 -0.35 19.65 -1.49
N THR A 2 -0.56 20.25 -0.33
CA THR A 2 0.24 20.03 0.88
C THR A 2 -0.18 18.72 1.57
N PHE A 3 0.65 18.23 2.51
CA PHE A 3 0.34 17.03 3.30
C PHE A 3 -1.00 17.16 4.04
N ASP A 4 -1.27 18.33 4.62
CA ASP A 4 -2.52 18.60 5.34
C ASP A 4 -3.73 18.58 4.39
N GLU A 5 -3.61 19.19 3.20
CA GLU A 5 -4.66 19.14 2.17
C GLU A 5 -4.93 17.72 1.66
N LYS A 6 -3.90 16.86 1.69
CA LYS A 6 -3.96 15.45 1.28
C LYS A 6 -4.59 14.57 2.38
N TYR A 7 -4.32 14.87 3.65
CA TYR A 7 -4.86 14.14 4.81
C TYR A 7 -6.34 14.49 5.05
N ASP A 8 -6.70 15.77 4.94
CA ASP A 8 -8.08 16.22 5.05
C ASP A 8 -8.97 15.58 3.97
N HIS A 9 -8.46 15.43 2.74
CA HIS A 9 -9.17 14.72 1.67
C HIS A 9 -9.42 13.24 2.01
N ILE A 10 -8.47 12.56 2.65
CA ILE A 10 -8.64 11.15 3.06
C ILE A 10 -9.65 11.04 4.20
N ALA A 11 -9.58 11.93 5.20
CA ALA A 11 -10.52 11.98 6.32
C ALA A 11 -11.97 12.28 5.85
N ASP A 12 -12.16 13.23 4.94
CA ASP A 12 -13.46 13.54 4.35
C ASP A 12 -14.04 12.35 3.55
N ARG A 13 -13.18 11.54 2.92
CA ARG A 13 -13.61 10.30 2.24
C ARG A 13 -14.01 9.22 3.24
N PHE A 14 -13.34 9.11 4.39
CA PHE A 14 -13.73 8.18 5.45
C PHE A 14 -15.14 8.48 5.99
N GLU A 15 -15.46 9.75 6.26
CA GLU A 15 -16.82 10.13 6.66
C GLU A 15 -17.86 9.86 5.56
N ALA A 16 -17.48 10.01 4.29
CA ALA A 16 -18.35 9.68 3.15
C ALA A 16 -18.59 8.17 2.97
N LEU A 17 -17.63 7.32 3.38
CA LEU A 17 -17.73 5.86 3.35
C LEU A 17 -18.58 5.31 4.51
N GLU A 18 -18.58 5.96 5.68
CA GLU A 18 -19.53 5.63 6.77
C GLU A 18 -20.98 5.93 6.39
N GLY A 19 -21.22 6.90 5.51
CA GLY A 19 -22.55 7.28 5.01
C GLY A 19 -23.07 6.44 3.83
N ASN A 20 -22.18 5.78 3.07
CA ASN A 20 -22.56 4.96 1.92
C ASN A 20 -22.38 3.48 2.27
N SER A 21 -23.51 2.81 2.48
CA SER A 21 -23.59 1.34 2.45
C SER A 21 -22.96 0.83 1.15
N ILE A 22 -21.71 0.38 1.22
CA ILE A 22 -21.04 -0.29 0.12
C ILE A 22 -21.84 -1.57 -0.14
N HIS A 23 -22.70 -1.51 -1.14
CA HIS A 23 -23.53 -2.62 -1.57
C HIS A 23 -22.64 -3.79 -1.98
N SER A 24 -22.61 -4.80 -1.11
CA SER A 24 -22.62 -6.23 -1.42
C SER A 24 -22.08 -6.63 -2.80
N THR A 25 -20.77 -6.73 -2.92
CA THR A 25 -20.15 -7.78 -3.73
C THR A 25 -18.83 -8.19 -3.07
N SER A 26 -18.99 -9.13 -2.12
CA SER A 26 -18.05 -10.22 -1.80
C SER A 26 -16.55 -9.92 -1.59
N TRP A 27 -16.19 -9.09 -0.61
CA TRP A 27 -14.83 -9.12 -0.03
C TRP A 27 -14.45 -10.50 0.55
N LYS A 28 -15.46 -11.34 0.88
CA LYS A 28 -15.27 -12.77 1.19
C LYS A 28 -14.70 -13.60 0.03
N GLU A 29 -14.83 -13.15 -1.21
CA GLU A 29 -14.20 -13.80 -2.37
C GLU A 29 -12.71 -13.47 -2.47
N TRP A 30 -12.25 -12.39 -1.84
CA TRP A 30 -10.86 -11.91 -1.95
C TRP A 30 -9.91 -12.63 -0.99
N GLN A 31 -10.43 -13.48 -0.09
CA GLN A 31 -9.65 -14.28 0.87
C GLN A 31 -8.58 -13.45 1.64
N ILE A 32 -8.92 -12.22 2.00
CA ILE A 32 -7.99 -11.27 2.62
C ILE A 32 -7.76 -11.66 4.09
N ASP A 33 -6.52 -11.98 4.43
CA ASP A 33 -6.10 -12.25 5.80
C ASP A 33 -5.42 -11.02 6.45
N GLY A 34 -5.24 -11.08 7.78
CA GLY A 34 -4.61 -9.99 8.51
C GLY A 34 -3.16 -9.71 8.10
N ARG A 35 -2.45 -10.72 7.56
CA ARG A 35 -1.09 -10.57 7.03
C ARG A 35 -1.09 -9.74 5.75
N THR A 36 -2.04 -9.99 4.85
CA THR A 36 -2.24 -9.22 3.62
C THR A 36 -2.48 -7.75 3.94
N LEU A 37 -3.37 -7.47 4.90
CA LEU A 37 -3.68 -6.11 5.31
C LEU A 37 -2.52 -5.40 6.01
N TYR A 38 -1.74 -6.14 6.81
CA TYR A 38 -0.53 -5.61 7.42
C TYR A 38 0.43 -5.06 6.36
N PHE A 39 0.75 -5.84 5.33
CA PHE A 39 1.68 -5.41 4.28
C PHE A 39 1.12 -4.24 3.47
N VAL A 40 -0.16 -4.28 3.11
CA VAL A 40 -0.76 -3.20 2.31
C VAL A 40 -0.78 -1.90 3.10
N HIS A 41 -1.15 -1.94 4.38
CA HIS A 41 -1.11 -0.78 5.27
C HIS A 41 0.32 -0.25 5.45
N ASP A 42 1.28 -1.13 5.70
CA ASP A 42 2.68 -0.75 5.96
C ASP A 42 3.33 -0.08 4.75
N VAL A 43 3.17 -0.67 3.56
CA VAL A 43 3.61 -0.07 2.29
C VAL A 43 2.96 1.28 2.09
N TYR A 44 1.63 1.37 2.21
CA TYR A 44 0.90 2.61 1.99
C TYR A 44 1.37 3.71 2.94
N ASN A 45 1.40 3.42 4.24
CA ASN A 45 1.71 4.41 5.29
C ASN A 45 3.15 4.95 5.15
N ILE A 46 4.13 4.11 4.85
CA ILE A 46 5.50 4.59 4.64
C ILE A 46 5.62 5.34 3.30
N THR A 47 4.92 4.86 2.26
CA THR A 47 4.94 5.49 0.93
C THR A 47 4.37 6.91 0.95
N ILE A 48 3.24 7.15 1.63
CA ILE A 48 2.66 8.50 1.70
C ILE A 48 3.53 9.50 2.49
N ASN A 49 4.32 9.01 3.45
CA ASN A 49 5.12 9.84 4.33
C ASN A 49 6.54 10.10 3.80
N ALA A 50 7.12 9.10 3.13
CA ALA A 50 8.54 9.10 2.77
C ALA A 50 8.83 8.50 1.38
N GLY A 51 7.81 8.11 0.62
CA GLY A 51 7.94 7.51 -0.71
C GLY A 51 8.16 6.00 -0.68
N LEU A 52 7.68 5.31 -1.72
CA LEU A 52 7.81 3.86 -1.92
C LEU A 52 9.26 3.36 -1.85
N PRO A 53 10.25 4.07 -2.43
CA PRO A 53 11.64 3.69 -2.26
C PRO A 53 12.16 3.64 -0.81
N THR A 54 11.63 4.48 0.08
CA THR A 54 11.99 4.44 1.50
C THR A 54 11.51 3.13 2.13
N TRP A 55 10.28 2.71 1.82
CA TRP A 55 9.77 1.39 2.23
C TRP A 55 10.65 0.26 1.68
N ILE A 56 10.97 0.28 0.38
CA ILE A 56 11.85 -0.71 -0.25
C ILE A 56 13.24 -0.74 0.42
N SER A 57 13.80 0.40 0.82
CA SER A 57 15.11 0.45 1.49
C SER A 57 15.10 -0.23 2.86
N TYR A 58 13.99 -0.13 3.60
CA TYR A 58 13.85 -0.78 4.91
C TYR A 58 13.63 -2.29 4.78
N HIS A 59 12.75 -2.71 3.86
CA HIS A 59 12.30 -4.10 3.77
C HIS A 59 13.10 -4.95 2.77
N GLY A 60 13.76 -4.30 1.81
CA GLY A 60 14.63 -4.91 0.81
C GLY A 60 15.97 -5.38 1.35
N GLN A 61 16.32 -5.14 2.61
CA GLN A 61 17.58 -5.62 3.23
C GLN A 61 17.47 -7.03 3.82
N SER A 62 16.25 -7.60 3.93
CA SER A 62 16.06 -8.96 4.44
C SER A 62 16.76 -10.00 3.54
N PHE A 63 17.34 -11.04 4.15
CA PHE A 63 18.19 -12.04 3.48
C PHE A 63 17.52 -12.74 2.28
N GLU A 64 16.18 -12.79 2.26
CA GLU A 64 15.38 -13.38 1.18
C GLU A 64 14.39 -12.39 0.55
N HIS A 65 14.40 -11.11 0.96
CA HIS A 65 13.44 -10.11 0.50
C HIS A 65 11.97 -10.53 0.69
N GLU A 66 11.69 -11.40 1.66
CA GLU A 66 10.37 -12.01 1.89
C GLU A 66 9.29 -10.94 2.05
N ASP A 67 9.58 -9.88 2.80
CA ASP A 67 8.66 -8.76 3.02
C ASP A 67 8.23 -8.07 1.72
N VAL A 68 9.17 -7.87 0.78
CA VAL A 68 8.87 -7.23 -0.51
C VAL A 68 8.02 -8.16 -1.39
N HIS A 69 8.33 -9.45 -1.39
CA HIS A 69 7.56 -10.44 -2.14
C HIS A 69 6.14 -10.62 -1.57
N GLU A 70 6.00 -10.63 -0.25
CA GLU A 70 4.71 -10.71 0.43
C GLU A 70 3.87 -9.44 0.22
N ALA A 71 4.49 -8.25 0.20
CA ALA A 71 3.80 -7.02 -0.17
C ALA A 71 3.24 -7.08 -1.59
N ILE A 72 4.06 -7.45 -2.59
CA ILE A 72 3.60 -7.60 -3.99
C ILE A 72 2.43 -8.59 -4.08
N ALA A 73 2.54 -9.76 -3.42
CA ALA A 73 1.46 -10.74 -3.39
C ALA A 73 0.20 -10.19 -2.73
N SER A 74 0.33 -9.39 -1.68
CA SER A 74 -0.78 -8.80 -0.94
C SER A 74 -1.56 -7.77 -1.77
N PHE A 75 -0.87 -6.89 -2.51
CA PHE A 75 -1.52 -5.96 -3.44
C PHE A 75 -2.24 -6.69 -4.58
N ARG A 76 -1.65 -7.77 -5.12
CA ARG A 76 -2.32 -8.60 -6.15
C ARG A 76 -3.57 -9.33 -5.63
N ARG A 77 -3.58 -9.77 -4.36
CA ARG A 77 -4.79 -10.34 -3.72
C ARG A 77 -5.92 -9.32 -3.61
N LEU A 78 -5.57 -8.03 -3.52
CA LEU A 78 -6.53 -6.93 -3.56
C LEU A 78 -6.86 -6.44 -4.97
N HIS A 79 -6.39 -7.13 -6.01
CA HIS A 79 -6.55 -6.70 -7.41
C HIS A 79 -5.96 -5.31 -7.70
N LEU A 80 -4.95 -4.90 -6.92
CA LEU A 80 -4.21 -3.65 -7.10
C LEU A 80 -2.92 -3.93 -7.88
N ASP A 81 -3.06 -4.44 -9.11
CA ASP A 81 -1.94 -4.90 -9.93
C ASP A 81 -0.97 -3.76 -10.30
N ASP A 82 -1.47 -2.55 -10.54
CA ASP A 82 -0.65 -1.38 -10.88
C ASP A 82 0.27 -1.00 -9.70
N ALA A 83 -0.29 -0.90 -8.48
CA ALA A 83 0.48 -0.74 -7.25
C ALA A 83 1.52 -1.87 -7.04
N ALA A 84 1.13 -3.13 -7.28
CA ALA A 84 2.05 -4.25 -7.18
C ALA A 84 3.23 -4.14 -8.18
N ASN A 85 2.94 -3.68 -9.41
CA ASN A 85 3.95 -3.44 -10.44
C ASN A 85 4.88 -2.28 -10.07
N ALA A 86 4.36 -1.22 -9.43
CA ALA A 86 5.17 -0.12 -8.91
C ALA A 86 6.18 -0.61 -7.87
N ILE A 87 5.74 -1.44 -6.91
CA ILE A 87 6.60 -2.07 -5.89
C ILE A 87 7.67 -2.93 -6.57
N GLU A 88 7.28 -3.76 -7.53
CA GLU A 88 8.20 -4.65 -8.25
C GLU A 88 9.25 -3.87 -9.06
N ALA A 89 8.85 -2.80 -9.76
CA ALA A 89 9.75 -1.93 -10.51
C ALA A 89 10.74 -1.21 -9.59
N CYS A 90 10.25 -0.65 -8.48
CA CYS A 90 11.06 0.01 -7.47
C CYS A 90 12.08 -0.94 -6.84
N PHE A 91 11.63 -2.15 -6.50
CA PHE A 91 12.50 -3.19 -5.95
C PHE A 91 13.57 -3.67 -6.93
N LYS A 92 13.26 -3.73 -8.23
CA LYS A 92 14.25 -4.06 -9.26
C LYS A 92 15.39 -3.06 -9.29
N VAL A 93 15.07 -1.76 -9.27
CA VAL A 93 16.09 -0.69 -9.19
C VAL A 93 16.89 -0.82 -7.90
N TYR A 94 16.25 -1.05 -6.76
CA TYR A 94 16.95 -1.29 -5.50
C TYR A 94 17.93 -2.48 -5.59
N LYS A 95 17.56 -3.60 -6.22
CA LYS A 95 18.48 -4.76 -6.39
C LYS A 95 19.68 -4.44 -7.28
N GLU A 96 19.52 -3.56 -8.27
CA GLU A 96 20.60 -3.15 -9.18
C GLU A 96 21.58 -2.19 -8.49
N HIS A 97 21.10 -1.35 -7.56
CA HIS A 97 21.89 -0.27 -6.95
C HIS A 97 22.27 -0.51 -5.47
N GLY A 98 21.63 -1.46 -4.80
CA GLY A 98 21.83 -1.77 -3.37
C GLY A 98 21.65 -0.55 -2.47
N ASN A 99 22.49 -0.40 -1.45
CA ASN A 99 22.39 0.69 -0.47
C ASN A 99 22.59 2.11 -1.05
N ARG A 100 23.08 2.25 -2.30
CA ARG A 100 23.15 3.56 -3.00
C ARG A 100 21.79 4.07 -3.46
N PHE A 101 20.78 3.21 -3.39
CA PHE A 101 19.40 3.54 -3.70
C PHE A 101 18.89 4.74 -2.87
N HIS A 102 19.42 4.98 -1.68
CA HIS A 102 19.07 6.16 -0.85
C HIS A 102 19.66 7.49 -1.31
N ASP A 103 20.83 7.48 -1.97
CA ASP A 103 21.56 8.70 -2.34
C ASP A 103 21.16 9.20 -3.74
N ASP A 104 20.61 8.34 -4.60
CA ASP A 104 20.30 8.61 -6.02
C ASP A 104 18.80 8.88 -6.31
N PHE A 105 17.99 9.09 -5.27
CA PHE A 105 16.53 9.30 -5.40
C PHE A 105 16.12 10.42 -6.37
N GLU A 106 16.95 11.45 -6.52
CA GLU A 106 16.66 12.62 -7.36
C GLU A 106 16.55 12.28 -8.87
N GLY A 107 16.95 11.08 -9.29
CA GLY A 107 16.90 10.64 -10.70
C GLY A 107 15.76 9.69 -11.07
N TYR A 108 14.97 9.22 -10.10
CA TYR A 108 13.94 8.21 -10.33
C TYR A 108 12.55 8.77 -10.00
N GLU A 109 11.73 8.98 -11.04
CA GLU A 109 10.29 9.20 -10.89
C GLU A 109 9.64 7.86 -10.57
N PHE A 110 9.36 7.61 -9.29
CA PHE A 110 8.52 6.48 -8.89
C PHE A 110 7.06 6.90 -8.97
N SER A 111 6.21 6.02 -9.51
CA SER A 111 4.81 6.33 -9.77
C SER A 111 4.05 6.62 -8.47
N ASP A 112 3.08 7.53 -8.55
CA ASP A 112 2.09 7.79 -7.50
C ASP A 112 1.03 6.67 -7.41
N GLU A 113 1.23 5.50 -8.04
CA GLU A 113 0.22 4.44 -8.12
C GLU A 113 -0.19 3.87 -6.75
N ILE A 114 0.72 3.85 -5.77
CA ILE A 114 0.37 3.48 -4.38
C ILE A 114 -0.54 4.53 -3.74
N TRP A 115 -0.32 5.81 -4.07
CA TRP A 115 -1.14 6.92 -3.59
C TRP A 115 -2.55 6.84 -4.18
N ASP A 116 -2.64 6.58 -5.49
CA ASP A 116 -3.90 6.60 -6.24
C ASP A 116 -4.90 5.55 -5.74
N HIS A 117 -4.42 4.46 -5.15
CA HIS A 117 -5.23 3.39 -4.58
C HIS A 117 -5.54 3.53 -3.07
N GLY A 118 -5.32 4.69 -2.48
CA GLY A 118 -5.53 4.90 -1.05
C GLY A 118 -6.95 4.59 -0.56
N GLU A 119 -7.98 4.87 -1.37
CA GLU A 119 -9.38 4.58 -1.00
C GLU A 119 -9.65 3.07 -0.96
N GLU A 120 -9.19 2.33 -1.95
CA GLU A 120 -9.35 0.87 -2.03
C GLU A 120 -8.63 0.18 -0.87
N ILE A 121 -7.43 0.66 -0.52
CA ILE A 121 -6.64 0.17 0.61
C ILE A 121 -7.38 0.41 1.94
N TYR A 122 -7.87 1.62 2.18
CA TYR A 122 -8.59 1.93 3.42
C TYR A 122 -9.94 1.22 3.52
N ASN A 123 -10.66 1.05 2.41
CA ASN A 123 -11.87 0.24 2.35
C ASN A 123 -11.61 -1.21 2.74
N ALA A 124 -10.53 -1.81 2.23
CA ALA A 124 -10.14 -3.17 2.59
C ALA A 124 -9.80 -3.30 4.10
N LEU A 125 -9.08 -2.32 4.66
CA LEU A 125 -8.74 -2.28 6.08
C LEU A 125 -9.99 -2.13 6.97
N TYR A 126 -10.90 -1.22 6.62
CA TYR A 126 -12.10 -0.97 7.39
C TYR A 126 -13.06 -2.18 7.36
N ALA A 127 -13.24 -2.80 6.19
CA ALA A 127 -14.07 -4.00 6.04
C ALA A 127 -13.58 -5.14 6.94
N TYR A 128 -12.27 -5.35 7.03
CA TYR A 128 -11.69 -6.35 7.95
C TYR A 128 -11.95 -6.02 9.42
N LEU A 129 -11.77 -4.75 9.82
CA LEU A 129 -12.03 -4.34 11.20
C LEU A 129 -13.50 -4.54 11.61
N GLN A 130 -14.46 -4.33 10.69
CA GLN A 130 -15.88 -4.59 10.97
C GLN A 130 -16.18 -6.08 11.21
N GLU A 131 -15.53 -6.99 10.48
CA GLU A 131 -15.72 -8.43 10.65
C GLU A 131 -15.22 -8.94 12.02
N PHE A 132 -14.14 -8.35 12.54
CA PHE A 132 -13.56 -8.72 13.84
C PHE A 132 -14.09 -7.93 15.04
N SER A 133 -14.71 -6.77 14.83
CA SER A 133 -15.37 -5.99 15.90
C SER A 133 -16.83 -6.40 16.15
N GLY A 134 -17.43 -7.17 15.25
CA GLY A 134 -18.78 -7.74 15.40
C GLY A 134 -18.86 -9.11 16.06
N SER A 135 -17.73 -9.68 16.50
CA SER A 135 -17.61 -11.02 17.13
C SER A 135 -17.44 -10.98 18.65
#